data_AF-A0A9N9A8E7-F1
#
_entry.id   AF-A0A9N9A8E7-F1
#
_cell.length_a   1.000
_cell.length_b   1.000
_cell.length_c   1.000
_cell.angle_alpha   90.00
_cell.angle_beta   90.00
_cell.angle_gamma   90.00
#
_symmetry.space_group_name_H-M   'P 1'
#
loop_
_entity.id
_entity.type
_entity.pdbx_description
1 polymer ?
#
loop_
_entity_poly.entity_id
_entity_poly.type
_entity_poly.pdbx_seq_one_letter_code
_entity_poly.pdbx_strand_id
1 'polypeptide(L)'
;MTSMQYETYRSTLIAYPDTLLGTMFQDRNNNLLRPTNDNEYFFDRDGHTFRYIMQYYRTGEIAWPRRTKFSDPWFQDISGTELKRELDYFQIPTAGIGLLLDEDEPSFERAAATRVDDFMNALKEALFETITNFKTKVGITFNWDRSEPTVNPRIERVIKIVGPFGTIGYHILYMFGMEIEKYLQTLFPQLEVRIDKFFTDTPRAYVNVYMYSNNALDRNKILSYSCLAERE
;
A
#
# COMPACT_ATOMS: atom_id res chain seq x y z
N MET A 1 29.35 -6.60 9.76
CA MET A 1 29.31 -6.58 8.29
C MET A 1 30.32 -7.62 7.81
N THR A 2 29.83 -8.73 7.28
CA THR A 2 30.67 -9.76 6.67
C THR A 2 31.01 -9.30 5.26
N SER A 3 32.29 -9.05 4.97
CA SER A 3 32.73 -8.78 3.60
C SER A 3 32.56 -10.05 2.76
N MET A 4 32.00 -9.91 1.55
CA MET A 4 31.89 -11.01 0.59
C MET A 4 32.70 -10.68 -0.67
N GLN A 5 33.50 -11.65 -1.10
CA GLN A 5 34.31 -11.54 -2.31
C GLN A 5 33.67 -12.33 -3.46
N TYR A 6 33.58 -11.68 -4.62
CA TYR A 6 33.07 -12.28 -5.86
C TYR A 6 34.12 -12.17 -6.95
N GLU A 7 34.33 -13.27 -7.67
CA GLU A 7 35.22 -13.32 -8.83
C GLU A 7 34.41 -13.53 -10.12
N THR A 8 34.78 -12.78 -11.15
CA THR A 8 34.11 -12.84 -12.45
C THR A 8 35.00 -12.30 -13.57
N TYR A 9 34.60 -12.53 -14.82
CA TYR A 9 35.29 -11.99 -15.97
C TYR A 9 34.77 -10.59 -16.30
N ARG A 10 35.65 -9.74 -16.84
CA ARG A 10 35.22 -8.44 -17.39
C ARG A 10 34.14 -8.61 -18.47
N SER A 11 34.25 -9.65 -19.29
CA SER A 11 33.23 -9.99 -20.30
C SER A 11 31.83 -10.20 -19.70
N THR A 12 31.75 -10.74 -18.49
CA THR A 12 30.49 -10.92 -17.75
C THR A 12 29.90 -9.58 -17.34
N LEU A 13 30.73 -8.65 -16.82
CA LEU A 13 30.25 -7.34 -16.37
C LEU A 13 29.77 -6.47 -17.54
N ILE A 14 30.46 -6.50 -18.69
CA ILE A 14 30.11 -5.67 -19.86
C ILE A 14 28.97 -6.26 -20.72
N ALA A 15 28.45 -7.44 -20.38
CA ALA A 15 27.41 -8.13 -21.16
C ALA A 15 26.09 -7.35 -21.24
N TYR A 16 25.82 -6.48 -20.25
CA TYR A 16 24.61 -5.65 -20.19
C TYR A 16 24.99 -4.15 -20.07
N PRO A 17 25.37 -3.48 -21.18
CA PRO A 17 25.94 -2.13 -21.16
C PRO A 17 25.06 -1.06 -20.51
N ASP A 18 23.74 -1.25 -20.51
CA ASP A 18 22.75 -0.30 -19.98
C ASP A 18 22.60 -0.35 -18.45
N THR A 19 23.34 -1.24 -17.79
CA THR A 19 23.39 -1.36 -16.32
C THR A 19 24.58 -0.59 -15.73
N LEU A 20 24.60 -0.35 -14.42
CA LEU A 20 25.66 0.40 -13.76
C LEU A 20 27.05 -0.26 -13.94
N LEU A 21 27.18 -1.56 -13.65
CA LEU A 21 28.47 -2.25 -13.83
C LEU A 21 28.80 -2.39 -15.32
N GLY A 22 27.79 -2.68 -16.15
CA GLY A 22 27.97 -2.75 -17.59
C GLY A 22 28.52 -1.46 -18.19
N THR A 23 28.04 -0.30 -17.71
CA THR A 23 28.57 1.01 -18.07
C THR A 23 29.96 1.22 -17.48
N MET A 24 30.14 0.98 -16.18
CA MET A 24 31.38 1.25 -15.45
C MET A 24 32.58 0.51 -16.04
N PHE A 25 32.39 -0.74 -16.49
CA PHE A 25 33.46 -1.59 -17.02
C PHE A 25 33.62 -1.52 -18.55
N GLN A 26 32.97 -0.60 -19.27
CA GLN A 26 33.25 -0.37 -20.70
C GLN A 26 34.65 0.20 -20.92
N ASP A 27 35.28 -0.09 -22.07
CA ASP A 27 36.61 0.41 -22.42
C ASP A 27 36.70 1.95 -22.35
N ARG A 28 35.64 2.64 -22.79
CA ARG A 28 35.54 4.10 -22.74
C ARG A 28 35.55 4.70 -21.34
N ASN A 29 35.26 3.89 -20.31
CA ASN A 29 35.12 4.31 -18.91
C ASN A 29 36.26 3.77 -18.02
N ASN A 30 37.28 3.13 -18.58
CA ASN A 30 38.40 2.57 -17.83
C ASN A 30 39.11 3.60 -16.94
N ASN A 31 39.09 4.88 -17.31
CA ASN A 31 39.66 5.98 -16.52
C ASN A 31 38.87 6.32 -15.24
N LEU A 32 37.63 5.85 -15.11
CA LEU A 32 36.79 6.03 -13.91
C LEU A 32 37.02 4.94 -12.86
N LEU A 33 37.67 3.83 -13.27
CA LEU A 33 37.97 2.70 -12.43
C LEU A 33 39.15 3.00 -11.50
N ARG A 34 39.03 2.57 -10.24
CA ARG A 34 40.09 2.67 -9.23
C ARG A 34 40.32 1.29 -8.61
N PRO A 35 41.01 0.38 -9.32
CA PRO A 35 41.26 -0.95 -8.79
C PRO A 35 42.27 -0.92 -7.64
N THR A 36 42.06 -1.81 -6.67
CA THR A 36 43.09 -2.25 -5.72
C THR A 36 43.81 -3.44 -6.34
N ASN A 37 45.13 -3.59 -6.11
CA ASN A 37 45.91 -4.74 -6.61
C ASN A 37 45.73 -5.04 -8.12
N ASP A 38 45.58 -3.98 -8.93
CA ASP A 38 45.36 -4.01 -10.38
C ASP A 38 44.06 -4.65 -10.89
N ASN A 39 43.31 -5.40 -10.07
CA ASN A 39 42.10 -6.11 -10.52
C ASN A 39 40.96 -6.23 -9.49
N GLU A 40 41.08 -5.65 -8.29
CA GLU A 40 40.08 -5.72 -7.24
C GLU A 40 39.25 -4.43 -7.16
N TYR A 41 37.93 -4.57 -7.01
CA TYR A 41 37.01 -3.43 -6.97
C TYR A 41 36.14 -3.51 -5.72
N PHE A 42 35.99 -2.39 -5.01
CA PHE A 42 35.19 -2.31 -3.80
C PHE A 42 33.84 -1.64 -4.07
N PHE A 43 32.77 -2.27 -3.59
CA PHE A 43 31.42 -1.74 -3.60
C PHE A 43 30.87 -1.76 -2.18
N ASP A 44 30.48 -0.59 -1.66
CA ASP A 44 29.88 -0.43 -0.34
C ASP A 44 28.39 -0.81 -0.36
N ARG A 45 28.10 -2.07 -0.72
CA ARG A 45 26.76 -2.64 -0.92
C ARG A 45 26.60 -3.96 -0.16
N ASP A 46 25.37 -4.46 -0.07
CA ASP A 46 25.10 -5.73 0.60
C ASP A 46 25.64 -6.93 -0.19
N GLY A 47 26.64 -7.60 0.37
CA GLY A 47 27.31 -8.73 -0.27
C GLY A 47 26.39 -9.93 -0.50
N HIS A 48 25.38 -10.15 0.36
CA HIS A 48 24.46 -11.29 0.23
C HIS A 48 23.53 -11.10 -0.97
N THR A 49 23.03 -9.90 -1.15
CA THR A 49 22.17 -9.50 -2.27
C THR A 49 22.96 -9.41 -3.58
N PHE A 50 24.25 -9.05 -3.51
CA PHE A 50 25.15 -8.99 -4.67
C PHE A 50 25.28 -10.33 -5.43
N ARG A 51 25.00 -11.46 -4.78
CA ARG A 51 24.90 -12.77 -5.44
C ARG A 51 23.92 -12.75 -6.63
N TYR A 52 22.77 -12.11 -6.47
CA TYR A 52 21.72 -12.05 -7.49
C TYR A 52 22.06 -11.05 -8.59
N ILE A 53 22.76 -9.97 -8.24
CA ILE A 53 23.37 -9.05 -9.20
C ILE A 53 24.30 -9.84 -10.12
N MET A 54 25.22 -10.62 -9.55
CA MET A 54 26.14 -11.47 -10.32
C MET A 54 25.45 -12.56 -11.12
N GLN A 55 24.34 -13.11 -10.61
CA GLN A 55 23.53 -14.09 -11.35
C GLN A 55 22.98 -13.47 -12.64
N TYR A 56 22.41 -12.26 -12.56
CA TYR A 56 21.91 -11.55 -13.74
C TYR A 56 23.00 -11.35 -14.80
N TYR A 57 24.20 -10.88 -14.43
CA TYR A 57 25.28 -10.71 -15.41
C TYR A 57 25.74 -12.03 -16.04
N ARG A 58 25.54 -13.17 -15.38
CA ARG A 58 25.91 -14.50 -15.90
C ARG A 58 24.83 -15.12 -16.81
N THR A 59 23.56 -14.97 -16.47
CA THR A 59 22.46 -15.71 -17.12
C THR A 59 21.41 -14.83 -17.78
N GLY A 60 21.38 -13.53 -17.48
CA GLY A 60 20.29 -12.62 -17.87
C GLY A 60 19.02 -12.78 -17.05
N GLU A 61 19.02 -13.68 -16.06
CA GLU A 61 17.86 -14.04 -15.25
C GLU A 61 18.24 -14.05 -13.76
N ILE A 62 17.26 -13.85 -12.89
CA ILE A 62 17.44 -13.97 -11.44
C ILE A 62 16.57 -15.10 -10.93
N ALA A 63 17.20 -16.18 -10.45
CA ALA A 63 16.50 -17.27 -9.79
C ALA A 63 16.38 -16.93 -8.30
N TRP A 64 15.38 -16.11 -7.98
CA TRP A 64 15.06 -15.76 -6.61
C TRP A 64 14.20 -16.86 -5.98
N PRO A 65 14.67 -17.54 -4.91
CA PRO A 65 13.88 -18.58 -4.27
C PRO A 65 12.63 -17.97 -3.65
N ARG A 66 11.46 -18.42 -4.12
CA ARG A 66 10.19 -18.12 -3.46
C ARG A 66 10.30 -18.63 -2.02
N ARG A 67 10.10 -17.76 -1.03
CA ARG A 67 10.09 -18.11 0.40
C ARG A 67 9.14 -19.30 0.58
N THR A 68 9.68 -20.50 0.74
CA THR A 68 8.92 -21.65 1.22
C THR A 68 8.98 -21.60 2.75
N LYS A 69 7.95 -22.14 3.43
CA LYS A 69 7.89 -22.22 4.91
C LYS A 69 9.02 -23.06 5.54
N PHE A 70 9.97 -23.51 4.72
CA PHE A 70 11.14 -24.30 5.04
C PHE A 70 12.35 -23.64 4.37
N SER A 71 12.64 -22.37 4.68
CA SER A 71 13.93 -21.80 4.31
C SER A 71 15.02 -22.49 5.13
N ASP A 72 16.06 -22.94 4.45
CA ASP A 72 17.26 -23.53 5.02
C ASP A 72 17.84 -22.56 6.08
N PRO A 73 18.10 -23.00 7.33
CA PRO A 73 18.66 -22.15 8.39
C PRO A 73 19.99 -21.48 8.02
N TRP A 74 20.68 -21.96 6.98
CA TRP A 74 21.93 -21.40 6.47
C TRP A 74 21.74 -20.40 5.32
N PHE A 75 20.51 -20.21 4.82
CA PHE A 75 20.17 -19.15 3.87
C PHE A 75 19.71 -17.92 4.64
N GLN A 76 20.49 -16.84 4.55
CA GLN A 76 20.09 -15.55 5.09
C GLN A 76 18.90 -15.04 4.29
N ASP A 77 17.78 -14.81 4.99
CA ASP A 77 16.53 -14.28 4.44
C ASP A 77 16.75 -12.85 3.92
N ILE A 78 17.15 -12.71 2.66
CA ILE A 78 17.10 -11.43 1.96
C ILE A 78 15.63 -11.20 1.57
N SER A 79 15.09 -10.02 1.82
CA SER A 79 13.73 -9.66 1.42
C SER A 79 13.65 -9.25 -0.05
N GLY A 80 12.47 -9.41 -0.67
CA GLY A 80 12.23 -8.90 -2.03
C GLY A 80 12.48 -7.40 -2.14
N THR A 81 12.15 -6.64 -1.08
CA THR A 81 12.45 -5.21 -0.98
C THR A 81 13.94 -4.88 -0.94
N GLU A 82 14.76 -5.69 -0.26
CA GLU A 82 16.23 -5.48 -0.23
C GLU A 82 16.84 -5.77 -1.61
N LEU A 83 16.43 -6.87 -2.24
CA LEU A 83 16.90 -7.18 -3.59
C LEU A 83 16.48 -6.10 -4.61
N LYS A 84 15.23 -5.62 -4.53
CA LYS A 84 14.75 -4.54 -5.40
C LYS A 84 15.61 -3.28 -5.29
N ARG A 85 15.98 -2.87 -4.06
CA ARG A 85 16.86 -1.70 -3.85
C ARG A 85 18.24 -1.87 -4.49
N GLU A 86 18.80 -3.08 -4.45
CA GLU A 86 20.07 -3.35 -5.12
C GLU A 86 19.92 -3.36 -6.66
N LEU A 87 18.85 -3.96 -7.20
CA LEU A 87 18.60 -3.91 -8.64
C LEU A 87 18.43 -2.48 -9.16
N ASP A 88 17.73 -1.64 -8.39
CA ASP A 88 17.59 -0.21 -8.69
C ASP A 88 18.95 0.51 -8.65
N TYR A 89 19.78 0.23 -7.63
CA TYR A 89 21.12 0.81 -7.51
C TYR A 89 22.03 0.42 -8.69
N PHE A 90 22.06 -0.87 -9.06
CA PHE A 90 22.85 -1.38 -10.17
C PHE A 90 22.20 -1.15 -11.55
N GLN A 91 21.04 -0.48 -11.59
CA GLN A 91 20.30 -0.15 -12.81
C GLN A 91 20.00 -1.38 -13.68
N ILE A 92 19.67 -2.51 -13.05
CA ILE A 92 19.32 -3.74 -13.74
C ILE A 92 17.84 -3.69 -14.14
N PRO A 93 17.50 -3.86 -15.44
CA PRO A 93 16.12 -3.82 -15.90
C PRO A 93 15.25 -4.84 -15.18
N THR A 94 14.25 -4.34 -14.44
CA THR A 94 13.31 -5.19 -13.70
C THR A 94 12.12 -5.64 -14.56
N ALA A 95 11.98 -5.16 -15.81
CA ALA A 95 10.80 -5.38 -16.66
C ALA A 95 10.53 -6.85 -17.08
N GLY A 96 11.39 -7.81 -16.75
CA GLY A 96 11.09 -9.26 -16.80
C GLY A 96 11.37 -10.00 -15.48
N ILE A 97 11.97 -9.32 -14.50
CA ILE A 97 12.33 -9.83 -13.18
C ILE A 97 11.25 -9.46 -12.14
N GLY A 98 10.45 -8.43 -12.42
CA GLY A 98 9.39 -7.92 -11.55
C GLY A 98 8.30 -8.94 -11.22
N LEU A 99 8.16 -10.01 -12.01
CA LEU A 99 7.29 -11.15 -11.67
C LEU A 99 7.81 -11.99 -10.49
N LEU A 100 9.08 -11.85 -10.10
CA LEU A 100 9.72 -12.64 -9.04
C LEU A 100 9.97 -11.84 -7.75
N LEU A 101 9.89 -10.50 -7.80
CA LEU A 101 10.16 -9.60 -6.68
C LEU A 101 8.89 -8.86 -6.27
N ASP A 102 8.14 -9.50 -5.38
CA ASP A 102 6.93 -9.00 -4.71
C ASP A 102 5.81 -8.54 -5.67
N GLU A 103 5.14 -9.50 -6.29
CA GLU A 103 3.67 -9.45 -6.33
C GLU A 103 3.13 -10.34 -5.19
N ASP A 104 2.49 -9.69 -4.22
CA ASP A 104 1.20 -10.11 -3.65
C ASP A 104 0.97 -11.63 -3.49
N GLU A 105 1.65 -12.27 -2.53
CA GLU A 105 1.15 -13.56 -2.04
C GLU A 105 -0.19 -13.31 -1.31
N PRO A 106 -1.28 -14.01 -1.69
CA PRO A 106 -2.56 -13.88 -1.02
C PRO A 106 -2.43 -14.35 0.43
N SER A 107 -2.43 -13.40 1.36
CA SER A 107 -2.50 -13.67 2.80
C SER A 107 -3.89 -13.32 3.33
N PHE A 108 -4.31 -13.99 4.41
CA PHE A 108 -5.59 -13.70 5.05
C PHE A 108 -5.65 -12.26 5.55
N GLU A 109 -4.52 -11.71 6.02
CA GLU A 109 -4.39 -10.34 6.48
C GLU A 109 -4.55 -9.34 5.34
N ARG A 110 -3.98 -9.61 4.15
CA ARG A 110 -4.15 -8.74 2.97
C ARG A 110 -5.58 -8.75 2.45
N ALA A 111 -6.21 -9.91 2.43
CA ALA A 111 -7.63 -10.01 2.07
C ALA A 111 -8.51 -9.23 3.07
N ALA A 112 -8.22 -9.35 4.37
CA ALA A 112 -8.91 -8.59 5.40
C ALA A 112 -8.65 -7.07 5.28
N ALA A 113 -7.41 -6.65 5.02
CA ALA A 113 -7.04 -5.25 4.82
C ALA A 113 -7.77 -4.64 3.62
N THR A 114 -7.82 -5.36 2.49
CA THR A 114 -8.61 -4.96 1.31
C THR A 114 -10.07 -4.73 1.70
N ARG A 115 -10.62 -5.60 2.55
CA ARG A 115 -12.01 -5.45 3.01
C ARG A 115 -12.22 -4.25 3.93
N VAL A 116 -11.23 -3.88 4.74
CA VAL A 116 -11.23 -2.64 5.53
C VAL A 116 -11.15 -1.43 4.61
N ASP A 117 -10.30 -1.45 3.59
CA ASP A 117 -10.16 -0.35 2.63
C ASP A 117 -11.46 -0.11 1.83
N ASP A 118 -12.12 -1.19 1.39
CA ASP A 118 -13.44 -1.12 0.76
C ASP A 118 -14.47 -0.46 1.68
N PHE A 119 -14.46 -0.82 2.96
CA PHE A 119 -15.35 -0.23 3.96
C PHE A 119 -15.08 1.26 4.17
N MET A 120 -13.81 1.65 4.21
CA MET A 120 -13.40 3.06 4.30
C MET A 120 -13.86 3.87 3.08
N ASN A 121 -13.76 3.28 1.89
CA ASN A 121 -14.29 3.89 0.67
C ASN A 121 -15.81 4.07 0.75
N ALA A 122 -16.54 3.07 1.23
CA ALA A 122 -17.98 3.16 1.42
C ALA A 122 -18.38 4.26 2.44
N LEU A 123 -17.65 4.44 3.54
CA LEU A 123 -17.91 5.53 4.49
C LEU A 123 -17.68 6.91 3.87
N LYS A 124 -16.61 7.07 3.08
CA LYS A 124 -16.34 8.33 2.36
C LYS A 124 -17.43 8.64 1.33
N GLU A 125 -17.81 7.64 0.53
CA GLU A 125 -18.88 7.80 -0.45
C GLU A 125 -20.22 8.10 0.22
N ALA A 126 -20.53 7.45 1.35
CA ALA A 126 -21.72 7.73 2.15
C ALA A 126 -21.73 9.18 2.66
N LEU A 127 -20.58 9.69 3.12
CA LEU A 127 -20.44 11.08 3.54
C LEU A 127 -20.70 12.05 2.37
N PHE A 128 -20.04 11.85 1.22
CA PHE A 128 -20.26 12.70 0.06
C PHE A 128 -21.70 12.65 -0.42
N GLU A 129 -22.29 11.46 -0.49
CA GLU A 129 -23.69 11.29 -0.86
C GLU A 129 -24.65 11.96 0.13
N THR A 130 -24.31 11.98 1.41
CA THR A 130 -25.08 12.72 2.42
C THR A 130 -25.05 14.23 2.13
N ILE A 131 -23.88 14.77 1.77
CA ILE A 131 -23.69 16.19 1.46
C ILE A 131 -24.41 16.56 0.16
N THR A 132 -24.39 15.72 -0.88
CA THR A 132 -25.13 15.96 -2.13
C THR A 132 -26.65 15.95 -1.94
N ASN A 133 -27.13 15.27 -0.90
CA ASN A 133 -28.52 15.32 -0.44
C ASN A 133 -28.81 16.53 0.48
N PHE A 134 -27.90 17.50 0.54
CA PHE A 134 -27.98 18.71 1.38
C PHE A 134 -28.21 18.37 2.87
N LYS A 135 -27.60 17.27 3.35
CA LYS A 135 -27.54 16.92 4.76
C LYS A 135 -26.10 17.09 5.25
N THR A 136 -25.95 17.58 6.48
CA THR A 136 -24.64 17.76 7.13
C THR A 136 -24.27 16.63 8.08
N LYS A 137 -25.22 15.72 8.35
CA LYS A 137 -25.03 14.59 9.27
C LYS A 137 -25.59 13.31 8.71
N VAL A 138 -24.89 12.21 8.98
CA VAL A 138 -25.37 10.85 8.78
C VAL A 138 -24.93 9.96 9.94
N GLY A 139 -25.87 9.18 10.45
CA GLY A 139 -25.63 8.09 11.39
C GLY A 139 -25.86 6.75 10.68
N ILE A 140 -24.94 5.82 10.85
CA ILE A 140 -25.00 4.48 10.28
C ILE A 140 -24.83 3.46 11.39
N THR A 141 -25.76 2.52 11.50
CA THR A 141 -25.72 1.46 12.51
C THR A 141 -25.41 0.13 11.83
N PHE A 142 -24.37 -0.53 12.30
CA PHE A 142 -23.99 -1.88 11.92
C PHE A 142 -24.30 -2.84 13.07
N ASN A 143 -25.16 -3.81 12.83
CA ASN A 143 -25.59 -4.77 13.85
C ASN A 143 -24.79 -6.07 13.72
N TRP A 144 -24.49 -6.73 14.84
CA TRP A 144 -23.84 -8.03 14.85
C TRP A 144 -24.69 -9.12 14.18
N ASP A 145 -26.01 -9.05 14.30
CA ASP A 145 -26.95 -10.11 13.92
C ASP A 145 -27.80 -9.79 12.68
N ARG A 146 -27.72 -8.57 12.13
CA ARG A 146 -28.48 -8.16 10.93
C ARG A 146 -27.57 -7.95 9.73
N SER A 147 -28.04 -8.40 8.57
CA SER A 147 -27.33 -8.27 7.30
C SER A 147 -27.37 -6.86 6.73
N GLU A 148 -28.36 -6.04 7.08
CA GLU A 148 -28.51 -4.69 6.53
C GLU A 148 -28.22 -3.61 7.58
N PRO A 149 -27.33 -2.65 7.27
CA PRO A 149 -27.11 -1.49 8.13
C PRO A 149 -28.29 -0.52 8.06
N THR A 150 -28.53 0.21 9.15
CA THR A 150 -29.56 1.28 9.16
C THR A 150 -28.93 2.65 9.03
N VAL A 151 -29.50 3.51 8.20
CA VAL A 151 -28.98 4.85 7.90
C VAL A 151 -29.99 5.92 8.33
N ASN A 152 -29.52 6.94 9.03
CA ASN A 152 -30.32 8.08 9.50
C ASN A 152 -29.60 9.41 9.24
N PRO A 153 -30.17 10.37 8.48
CA PRO A 153 -31.47 10.32 7.81
C PRO A 153 -31.50 9.24 6.73
N ARG A 154 -32.70 8.74 6.41
CA ARG A 154 -32.85 7.71 5.37
C ARG A 154 -32.46 8.29 4.00
N ILE A 155 -31.36 7.81 3.44
CA ILE A 155 -30.87 8.17 2.10
C ILE A 155 -30.62 6.86 1.34
N GLU A 156 -31.44 6.57 0.32
CA GLU A 156 -31.44 5.29 -0.39
C GLU A 156 -30.08 4.95 -1.02
N ARG A 157 -29.38 5.95 -1.56
CA ARG A 157 -28.05 5.73 -2.15
C ARG A 157 -27.01 5.40 -1.09
N VAL A 158 -27.06 6.02 0.09
CA VAL A 158 -26.19 5.68 1.22
C VAL A 158 -26.46 4.26 1.71
N ILE A 159 -27.73 3.84 1.82
CA ILE A 159 -28.10 2.46 2.19
C ILE A 159 -27.48 1.46 1.21
N LYS A 160 -27.51 1.73 -0.09
CA LYS A 160 -26.89 0.87 -1.12
C LYS A 160 -25.36 0.84 -1.01
N ILE A 161 -24.72 1.97 -0.74
CA ILE A 161 -23.26 2.09 -0.60
C ILE A 161 -22.77 1.24 0.59
N VAL A 162 -23.43 1.36 1.75
CA VAL A 162 -22.99 0.66 2.97
C VAL A 162 -23.59 -0.74 3.12
N GLY A 163 -24.62 -1.08 2.35
CA GLY A 163 -25.33 -2.35 2.38
C GLY A 163 -24.43 -3.61 2.36
N PRO A 164 -23.41 -3.69 1.49
CA PRO A 164 -22.47 -4.81 1.47
C PRO A 164 -21.69 -5.03 2.76
N PHE A 165 -21.75 -4.09 3.71
CA PHE A 165 -20.98 -4.10 4.95
C PHE A 165 -21.81 -4.34 6.21
N GLY A 166 -23.04 -4.85 6.16
CA GLY A 166 -23.90 -5.00 7.35
C GLY A 166 -23.23 -5.61 8.59
N THR A 167 -23.12 -6.94 8.68
CA THR A 167 -22.46 -7.60 9.82
C THR A 167 -20.95 -7.34 9.83
N ILE A 168 -20.30 -7.34 8.66
CA ILE A 168 -18.83 -7.18 8.60
C ILE A 168 -18.37 -5.79 9.05
N GLY A 169 -19.17 -4.75 8.82
CA GLY A 169 -18.94 -3.39 9.29
C GLY A 169 -18.94 -3.31 10.82
N TYR A 170 -19.78 -4.10 11.50
CA TYR A 170 -19.69 -4.24 12.96
C TYR A 170 -18.29 -4.73 13.36
N HIS A 171 -17.80 -5.81 12.75
CA HIS A 171 -16.52 -6.41 13.13
C HIS A 171 -15.35 -5.47 12.83
N ILE A 172 -15.36 -4.81 11.67
CA ILE A 172 -14.36 -3.83 11.27
C ILE A 172 -14.31 -2.68 12.29
N LEU A 173 -15.45 -2.07 12.63
CA LEU A 173 -15.50 -0.96 13.58
C LEU A 173 -15.17 -1.41 15.02
N TYR A 174 -15.50 -2.66 15.36
CA TYR A 174 -15.14 -3.23 16.65
C TYR A 174 -13.61 -3.31 16.80
N MET A 175 -12.92 -3.80 15.78
CA MET A 175 -11.46 -3.99 15.77
C MET A 175 -10.67 -2.70 15.50
N PHE A 176 -11.10 -1.88 14.54
CA PHE A 176 -10.32 -0.76 13.98
C PHE A 176 -10.99 0.61 14.16
N GLY A 177 -12.03 0.72 15.00
CA GLY A 177 -12.82 1.94 15.12
C GLY A 177 -11.99 3.19 15.46
N MET A 178 -11.00 3.09 16.34
CA MET A 178 -10.17 4.23 16.73
C MET A 178 -9.27 4.72 15.58
N GLU A 179 -8.68 3.79 14.83
CA GLU A 179 -7.85 4.06 13.67
C GLU A 179 -8.68 4.69 12.55
N ILE A 180 -9.89 4.18 12.33
CA ILE A 180 -10.86 4.69 11.35
C ILE A 180 -11.26 6.12 11.68
N GLU A 181 -11.65 6.39 12.93
CA GLU A 181 -12.03 7.73 13.40
C GLU A 181 -10.89 8.73 13.18
N LYS A 182 -9.68 8.38 13.61
CA LYS A 182 -8.49 9.21 13.46
C LYS A 182 -8.15 9.47 11.99
N TYR A 183 -8.25 8.45 11.13
CA TYR A 183 -7.97 8.57 9.71
C TYR A 183 -8.96 9.51 9.01
N LEU A 184 -10.27 9.34 9.26
CA LEU A 184 -11.30 10.20 8.69
C LEU A 184 -11.16 11.66 9.14
N GLN A 185 -10.85 11.88 10.43
CA GLN A 185 -10.58 13.21 10.98
C GLN A 185 -9.35 13.88 10.34
N THR A 186 -8.31 13.09 10.02
CA THR A 186 -7.11 13.58 9.34
C THR A 186 -7.40 13.95 7.88
N LEU A 187 -8.19 13.13 7.20
CA LEU A 187 -8.55 13.34 5.80
C LEU A 187 -9.50 14.53 5.61
N PHE A 188 -10.44 14.73 6.56
CA PHE A 188 -11.41 15.80 6.54
C PHE A 188 -11.40 16.55 7.88
N PRO A 189 -10.53 17.55 8.07
CA PRO A 189 -10.40 18.25 9.35
C PRO A 189 -11.69 18.89 9.89
N GLN A 190 -12.63 19.23 9.00
CA GLN A 190 -13.95 19.78 9.31
C GLN A 190 -15.02 18.72 9.63
N LEU A 191 -14.72 17.44 9.44
CA LEU A 191 -15.60 16.34 9.79
C LEU A 191 -15.43 16.03 11.28
N GLU A 192 -16.52 15.85 12.00
CA GLU A 192 -16.54 15.24 13.31
C GLU A 192 -17.05 13.80 13.14
N VAL A 193 -16.28 12.83 13.62
CA VAL A 193 -16.63 11.42 13.58
C VAL A 193 -16.78 10.90 15.00
N ARG A 194 -17.86 10.17 15.29
CA ARG A 194 -18.06 9.49 16.56
C ARG A 194 -18.48 8.06 16.34
N ILE A 195 -17.79 7.13 16.99
CA ILE A 195 -18.08 5.70 16.91
C ILE A 195 -18.50 5.19 18.29
N ASP A 196 -19.79 4.87 18.44
CA ASP A 196 -20.37 4.40 19.69
C ASP A 196 -20.62 2.88 19.61
N LYS A 197 -20.02 2.12 20.54
CA LYS A 197 -20.17 0.66 20.63
C LYS A 197 -21.19 0.31 21.72
N PHE A 198 -22.19 -0.51 21.40
CA PHE A 198 -23.23 -0.92 22.34
C PHE A 198 -23.22 -2.43 22.55
N PHE A 199 -23.22 -2.83 23.82
CA PHE A 199 -23.29 -4.23 24.25
C PHE A 199 -24.54 -4.43 25.10
N THR A 200 -25.24 -5.54 24.86
CA THR A 200 -26.35 -5.98 25.70
C THR A 200 -26.17 -7.46 26.02
N ASP A 201 -26.67 -7.91 27.19
CA ASP A 201 -26.69 -9.33 27.59
C ASP A 201 -27.62 -10.20 26.72
N THR A 202 -28.26 -9.60 25.72
CA THR A 202 -29.15 -10.20 24.72
C THR A 202 -28.65 -9.80 23.31
N PRO A 203 -29.10 -10.38 22.19
CA PRO A 203 -28.33 -10.44 20.93
C PRO A 203 -28.19 -9.12 20.14
N ARG A 204 -28.44 -7.97 20.78
CA ARG A 204 -28.54 -6.65 20.14
C ARG A 204 -27.24 -5.84 20.22
N ALA A 205 -26.10 -6.48 19.97
CA ALA A 205 -24.85 -5.73 19.86
C ALA A 205 -24.80 -4.97 18.53
N TYR A 206 -24.47 -3.68 18.58
CA TYR A 206 -24.33 -2.84 17.40
C TYR A 206 -23.27 -1.75 17.60
N VAL A 207 -22.75 -1.25 16.47
CA VAL A 207 -21.86 -0.08 16.44
C VAL A 207 -22.51 1.00 15.60
N ASN A 208 -22.56 2.21 16.15
CA ASN A 208 -23.00 3.40 15.43
C ASN A 208 -21.80 4.20 14.96
N VAL A 209 -21.81 4.64 13.70
CA VAL A 209 -20.90 5.62 13.14
C VAL A 209 -21.70 6.89 12.87
N TYR A 210 -21.36 7.97 13.56
CA TYR A 210 -21.90 9.30 13.30
C TYR A 210 -20.85 10.14 12.60
N MET A 211 -21.21 10.72 11.47
CA MET A 211 -20.38 11.63 10.70
C MET A 211 -21.11 12.96 10.57
N TYR A 212 -20.49 14.04 11.06
CA TYR A 212 -21.03 15.40 11.02
C TYR A 212 -20.04 16.35 10.36
N SER A 213 -20.41 16.93 9.22
CA SER A 213 -19.53 17.84 8.50
C SER A 213 -19.86 19.29 8.86
N ASN A 214 -18.95 19.94 9.57
CA ASN A 214 -19.06 21.34 9.92
C ASN A 214 -18.85 22.22 8.68
N ASN A 215 -19.80 23.12 8.41
CA ASN A 215 -19.73 24.07 7.29
C ASN A 215 -19.58 23.43 5.89
N ALA A 216 -19.99 22.17 5.71
CA ALA A 216 -19.94 21.49 4.42
C ALA A 216 -20.79 22.18 3.34
N LEU A 217 -21.91 22.78 3.76
CA LEU A 217 -22.90 23.41 2.89
C LEU A 217 -22.82 24.94 2.94
N ASP A 218 -21.61 25.48 2.86
CA ASP A 218 -21.40 26.93 2.72
C ASP A 218 -22.01 27.41 1.40
N ARG A 219 -23.03 28.27 1.49
CA ARG A 219 -23.79 28.78 0.34
C ARG A 219 -22.88 29.48 -0.68
N ASN A 220 -21.96 30.32 -0.23
CA ASN A 220 -21.14 31.14 -1.12
C ASN A 220 -20.12 30.26 -1.85
N LYS A 221 -19.51 29.29 -1.14
CA LYS A 221 -18.65 28.28 -1.76
C LYS A 221 -19.41 27.44 -2.77
N ILE A 222 -20.60 26.93 -2.42
CA ILE A 222 -21.42 26.15 -3.36
C ILE A 222 -21.75 26.97 -4.60
N LEU A 223 -22.18 28.22 -4.45
CA LEU A 223 -22.45 29.10 -5.60
C LEU A 223 -21.23 29.24 -6.50
N SER A 224 -20.05 29.45 -5.94
CA SER A 224 -18.80 29.58 -6.69
C SER A 224 -18.41 28.34 -7.51
N TYR A 225 -18.86 27.14 -7.10
CA TYR A 225 -18.64 25.89 -7.83
C TYR A 225 -19.80 25.51 -8.75
N SER A 226 -20.92 26.24 -8.70
CA SER A 226 -22.12 25.93 -9.48
C SER A 226 -22.17 26.71 -10.78
N CYS A 227 -23.07 26.31 -11.69
CA CYS A 227 -23.39 27.10 -12.88
C CYS A 227 -24.04 28.46 -12.57
N LEU A 228 -24.39 28.73 -11.31
CA LEU A 228 -24.92 30.01 -10.83
C LEU A 228 -23.82 30.99 -10.43
N ALA A 229 -22.55 30.62 -10.53
CA ALA A 229 -21.45 31.55 -10.33
C ALA A 229 -21.59 32.73 -11.30
N GLU A 230 -21.65 33.94 -10.76
CA GLU A 230 -21.64 35.16 -11.57
C GLU A 230 -20.33 35.18 -12.37
N ARG A 231 -20.44 35.17 -13.70
CA ARG A 231 -19.31 35.39 -14.60
C ARG A 231 -19.26 36.89 -14.86
N GLU A 232 -18.39 37.59 -14.16
CA GLU A 232 -17.99 38.95 -14.53
C GLU A 232 -17.30 38.97 -15.90
#